data_AF-A0A379W6Y1-F1
#
_entry.id   AF-A0A379W6Y1-F1
#
_cell.length_a   1.000
_cell.length_b   1.000
_cell.length_c   1.000
_cell.angle_alpha   90.00
_cell.angle_beta   90.00
_cell.angle_gamma   90.00
#
_symmetry.space_group_name_H-M   'P 1'
#
loop_
_entity.id
_entity.type
_entity.pdbx_description
1 polymer ?
#
loop_
_entity_poly.entity_id
_entity_poly.type
_entity_poly.pdbx_seq_one_letter_code
_entity_poly.pdbx_strand_id
1 'polypeptide(L)'
;MRVTSEWNKHAVRTYKANYFCDPLQHRFNEDIRDITLSHREGVSDDEAAEHIRQHIPQHDVLLAGFPCQPFSLAGVSKKNALAAPRLCLRDSGTLFLMS
;
A
#
# COMPACT_ATOMS: atom_id res chain seq x y z
N MET A 1 9.65 -6.31 -15.24
CA MET A 1 8.31 -6.79 -14.83
C MET A 1 7.64 -5.69 -14.03
N ARG A 2 6.35 -5.39 -14.25
CA ARG A 2 5.61 -4.27 -13.63
C ARG A 2 4.44 -4.82 -12.81
N VAL A 3 3.97 -4.04 -11.84
CA VAL A 3 2.83 -4.40 -10.99
C VAL A 3 1.83 -3.26 -10.95
N THR A 4 0.53 -3.59 -11.02
CA THR A 4 -0.57 -2.65 -10.80
C THR A 4 -1.51 -3.22 -9.77
N SER A 5 -1.80 -2.47 -8.71
CA SER A 5 -2.79 -2.84 -7.70
C SER A 5 -4.03 -1.97 -7.84
N GLU A 6 -5.18 -2.57 -8.13
CA GLU A 6 -6.47 -1.88 -8.24
C GLU A 6 -7.60 -2.83 -7.85
N TRP A 7 -8.39 -2.44 -6.84
CA TRP A 7 -9.46 -3.26 -6.28
C TRP A 7 -10.76 -3.15 -7.09
N ASN A 8 -10.98 -2.03 -7.78
CA ASN A 8 -12.20 -1.82 -8.54
C ASN A 8 -12.14 -2.54 -9.90
N LYS A 9 -12.90 -3.63 -10.03
CA LYS A 9 -12.95 -4.46 -11.25
C LYS A 9 -13.37 -3.68 -12.51
N HIS A 10 -14.21 -2.66 -12.38
CA HIS A 10 -14.59 -1.82 -13.52
C HIS A 10 -13.43 -0.93 -13.96
N ALA A 11 -12.66 -0.38 -13.01
CA ALA A 11 -11.45 0.38 -13.30
C ALA A 11 -10.38 -0.50 -13.96
N VAL A 12 -10.15 -1.72 -13.44
CA VAL A 12 -9.23 -2.70 -14.05
C VAL A 12 -9.62 -3.03 -15.48
N ARG A 13 -10.92 -3.25 -15.74
CA ARG A 13 -11.42 -3.54 -17.09
C ARG A 13 -11.12 -2.39 -18.05
N THR A 14 -11.40 -1.16 -17.65
CA THR A 14 -11.12 0.03 -18.46
C THR A 14 -9.61 0.22 -18.65
N TYR A 15 -8.80 -0.02 -17.63
CA TYR A 15 -7.35 0.07 -17.70
C TYR A 15 -6.79 -0.91 -18.74
N LYS A 16 -7.17 -2.19 -18.66
CA LYS A 16 -6.74 -3.23 -19.61
C LYS A 16 -7.18 -2.96 -21.05
N ALA A 17 -8.29 -2.25 -21.25
CA ALA A 17 -8.76 -1.87 -22.57
C ALA A 17 -7.96 -0.73 -23.21
N ASN A 18 -7.29 0.11 -22.40
CA ASN A 18 -6.60 1.31 -22.88
C ASN A 18 -5.07 1.20 -22.81
N TYR A 19 -4.53 0.30 -21.99
CA TYR A 19 -3.09 0.13 -21.80
C TYR A 19 -2.66 -1.30 -22.17
N PHE A 20 -1.59 -1.41 -22.95
CA PHE A 20 -1.02 -2.70 -23.31
C PHE A 20 -0.41 -3.38 -22.07
N CYS A 21 -1.00 -4.51 -21.69
CA CYS A 21 -0.60 -5.28 -20.51
C CYS A 21 -0.15 -6.67 -20.97
N ASP A 22 1.17 -6.86 -21.15
CA ASP A 22 1.72 -8.19 -21.44
C ASP A 22 1.65 -9.07 -20.17
N PRO A 23 0.92 -10.21 -20.20
CA PRO A 23 0.82 -11.11 -19.05
C PRO A 23 2.16 -11.61 -18.51
N LEU A 24 3.20 -11.67 -19.36
CA LEU A 24 4.54 -12.11 -18.97
C LEU A 24 5.36 -10.99 -18.30
N GLN A 25 5.01 -9.73 -18.57
CA GLN A 25 5.76 -8.58 -18.06
C GLN A 25 4.98 -7.70 -17.08
N HIS A 26 3.68 -7.94 -16.88
CA HIS A 26 2.80 -7.13 -16.04
C HIS A 26 1.87 -8.00 -15.20
N ARG A 27 1.97 -7.88 -13.87
CA ARG A 27 1.05 -8.52 -12.91
C ARG A 27 0.04 -7.54 -12.36
N PHE A 28 -1.19 -8.02 -12.20
CA PHE A 28 -2.25 -7.29 -11.50
C PHE A 28 -2.45 -7.86 -10.11
N ASN A 29 -2.72 -6.97 -9.17
CA ASN A 29 -3.11 -7.26 -7.81
C ASN A 29 -4.45 -6.58 -7.52
N GLU A 30 -5.35 -7.23 -6.80
CA GLU A 30 -6.64 -6.62 -6.42
C GLU A 30 -6.49 -5.90 -5.08
N ASP A 31 -6.17 -6.63 -4.01
CA ASP A 31 -5.98 -6.08 -2.67
C ASP A 31 -4.50 -6.04 -2.29
N ILE A 32 -3.97 -4.84 -2.09
CA ILE A 32 -2.56 -4.64 -1.74
C ILE A 32 -2.19 -5.21 -0.36
N ARG A 33 -3.18 -5.43 0.51
CA ARG A 33 -2.99 -6.06 1.83
C ARG A 33 -2.56 -7.52 1.75
N ASP A 34 -2.83 -8.19 0.63
CA ASP A 34 -2.36 -9.56 0.39
C ASP A 34 -0.84 -9.59 0.12
N ILE A 35 -0.30 -8.52 -0.45
CA ILE A 35 1.14 -8.36 -0.69
C ILE A 35 1.84 -7.80 0.55
N THR A 36 1.27 -6.77 1.19
CA THR A 36 1.90 -6.13 2.36
C THR A 36 1.66 -6.89 3.66
N LEU A 37 0.79 -7.91 3.66
CA LEU A 37 0.39 -8.70 4.82
C LEU A 37 -0.16 -7.85 5.99
N SER A 38 -0.60 -6.61 5.73
CA SER A 38 -1.02 -5.67 6.77
C SER A 38 -2.28 -6.07 7.54
N HIS A 39 -3.03 -7.06 7.02
CA HIS A 39 -4.20 -7.63 7.68
C HIS A 39 -3.87 -8.81 8.62
N ARG A 40 -2.61 -9.27 8.67
CA ARG A 40 -2.18 -10.40 9.50
C ARG A 40 -1.45 -9.90 10.74
N GLU A 41 -1.97 -10.27 11.90
CA GLU A 41 -1.27 -10.04 13.17
C GLU A 41 -0.16 -11.09 13.36
N GLY A 42 1.01 -10.65 13.83
CA GLY A 42 2.15 -11.54 14.13
C GLY A 42 3.17 -11.73 13.00
N VAL A 43 3.03 -11.04 11.87
CA VAL A 43 4.08 -10.93 10.85
C VAL A 43 5.02 -9.81 11.25
N SER A 44 6.33 -10.08 11.25
CA SER A 44 7.33 -9.04 11.51
C SER A 44 7.50 -8.11 10.30
N ASP A 45 7.97 -6.88 10.54
CA ASP A 45 8.22 -5.91 9.48
C ASP A 45 9.21 -6.45 8.42
N ASP A 46 10.21 -7.23 8.84
CA ASP A 46 11.19 -7.86 7.96
C ASP A 46 10.57 -8.94 7.05
N GLU A 47 9.70 -9.78 7.60
CA GLU A 47 8.97 -10.80 6.84
C GLU A 47 8.00 -10.17 5.84
N ALA A 48 7.29 -9.11 6.26
CA ALA A 48 6.42 -8.35 5.36
C ALA A 48 7.23 -7.70 4.23
N ALA A 49 8.38 -7.11 4.52
CA ALA A 49 9.25 -6.49 3.53
C ALA A 49 9.78 -7.52 2.51
N GLU A 50 10.15 -8.72 2.96
CA GLU A 50 10.58 -9.80 2.07
C GLU A 50 9.43 -10.30 1.18
N HIS A 51 8.24 -10.47 1.76
CA HIS A 51 7.05 -10.86 1.00
C HIS A 51 6.68 -9.83 -0.08
N ILE A 52 6.80 -8.54 0.24
CA ILE A 52 6.62 -7.45 -0.73
C ILE A 52 7.63 -7.56 -1.87
N ARG A 53 8.92 -7.78 -1.59
CA ARG A 53 9.98 -7.90 -2.62
C ARG A 53 9.76 -9.08 -3.57
N GLN A 54 9.14 -10.16 -3.11
CA GLN A 54 8.81 -11.32 -3.95
C GLN A 54 7.67 -11.04 -4.94
N HIS A 55 6.76 -10.12 -4.59
CA HIS A 55 5.57 -9.81 -5.38
C HIS A 55 5.72 -8.54 -6.21
N ILE A 56 6.49 -7.56 -5.71
CA ILE A 56 6.76 -6.28 -6.34
C ILE A 56 8.22 -6.25 -6.79
N PRO A 57 8.48 -6.34 -8.11
CA PRO A 57 9.85 -6.28 -8.63
C PRO A 57 10.46 -4.90 -8.40
N GLN A 58 11.79 -4.83 -8.47
CA GLN A 58 12.52 -3.58 -8.42
C GLN A 58 12.01 -2.60 -9.49
N HIS A 59 11.81 -1.36 -9.07
CA HIS A 59 11.32 -0.28 -9.90
C HIS A 59 11.98 1.04 -9.48
N ASP A 60 12.15 1.95 -10.44
CA ASP A 60 12.80 3.23 -10.19
C ASP A 60 11.81 4.28 -9.64
N VAL A 61 10.53 4.14 -9.97
CA VAL A 61 9.47 5.09 -9.62
C VAL A 61 8.24 4.35 -9.11
N LEU A 62 7.76 4.74 -7.93
CA LEU A 62 6.52 4.28 -7.33
C LEU A 62 5.42 5.33 -7.51
N LEU A 63 4.28 4.93 -8.09
CA LEU A 63 3.10 5.77 -8.24
C LEU A 63 1.98 5.22 -7.37
N ALA A 64 1.38 6.06 -6.52
CA ALA A 64 0.27 5.66 -5.67
C ALA A 64 -0.76 6.78 -5.52
N GLY A 65 -2.04 6.42 -5.66
CA GLY A 65 -3.19 7.28 -5.44
C GLY A 65 -4.04 6.74 -4.29
N PHE A 66 -3.53 6.84 -3.05
CA PHE A 66 -4.24 6.34 -1.88
C PHE A 66 -5.43 7.24 -1.52
N PRO A 67 -6.58 6.67 -1.09
CA PRO A 67 -7.72 7.47 -0.65
C PRO A 67 -7.36 8.28 0.60
N CYS A 68 -7.96 9.47 0.73
CA CYS A 68 -7.79 10.31 1.92
C CYS A 68 -8.51 9.65 3.12
N GLN A 69 -7.78 8.86 3.90
CA GLN A 69 -8.28 8.26 5.13
C GLN A 69 -7.89 9.15 6.32
N PRO A 70 -8.84 9.54 7.19
CA PRO A 70 -8.48 10.20 8.44
C PRO A 70 -7.67 9.23 9.30
N PHE A 71 -6.55 9.71 9.88
CA PHE A 71 -5.73 8.95 10.83
C PHE A 71 -6.48 8.80 12.16
N SER A 72 -7.52 7.98 12.19
CA SER A 72 -8.46 7.87 13.32
C SER A 72 -7.86 7.30 14.60
N LEU A 73 -6.65 6.73 14.56
CA LEU A 73 -5.92 6.26 15.74
C LEU A 73 -5.17 7.39 16.48
N ALA A 74 -4.94 8.54 15.85
CA ALA A 74 -4.32 9.70 16.50
C ALA A 74 -5.34 10.62 17.21
N GLY A 75 -6.65 10.34 17.09
CA GLY A 75 -7.72 11.24 17.49
C GLY A 75 -8.27 11.07 18.91
N VAL A 76 -7.79 10.09 19.70
CA VAL A 76 -8.33 9.85 21.07
C VAL A 76 -7.35 10.19 22.20
N SER A 77 -6.21 10.81 21.90
CA SER A 77 -5.31 11.25 22.97
C SER A 77 -4.61 12.56 22.65
N LYS A 78 -4.81 13.54 23.54
CA LYS A 78 -4.10 14.82 23.71
C LYS A 78 -4.57 15.92 22.74
N LYS A 79 -5.34 16.93 23.12
CA LYS A 79 -5.45 17.64 24.42
C LYS A 79 -4.15 18.05 25.11
N ASN A 80 -2.97 17.81 24.52
CA ASN A 80 -1.71 18.30 25.09
C ASN A 80 -0.65 18.52 24.01
N ALA A 81 -0.34 19.81 23.85
CA ALA A 81 0.99 20.34 23.63
C ALA A 81 1.71 20.04 22.30
N LEU A 82 1.60 21.02 21.39
CA LEU A 82 2.75 21.82 20.97
C LEU A 82 4.12 21.09 20.99
N ALA A 83 4.54 20.62 19.82
CA ALA A 83 5.90 20.71 19.27
C ALA A 83 6.12 19.52 18.31
N ALA A 84 6.21 19.82 17.01
CA ALA A 84 6.64 18.86 16.02
C ALA A 84 8.01 18.27 16.42
N PRO A 85 8.14 16.95 16.32
CA PRO A 85 8.86 16.42 15.17
C PRO A 85 8.19 15.16 14.59
N ARG A 86 8.26 15.05 13.27
CA ARG A 86 8.09 13.82 12.48
C ARG A 86 6.77 13.07 12.66
N LEU A 87 6.00 13.10 11.58
CA LEU A 87 4.92 12.17 11.27
C LEU A 87 5.48 10.73 11.24
N CYS A 88 5.64 10.12 12.41
CA CYS A 88 5.89 8.70 12.60
C CYS A 88 4.99 8.28 13.76
N LEU A 89 3.73 8.02 13.41
CA LEU A 89 2.78 7.34 14.28
C LEU A 89 2.55 5.97 13.63
N ARG A 90 2.63 4.93 14.45
CA ARG A 90 2.40 3.53 14.05
C ARG A 90 1.04 3.40 13.35
N ASP A 91 1.08 3.30 12.04
CA ASP A 91 -0.09 3.25 11.16
C ASP A 91 -0.62 1.81 11.02
N SER A 92 -1.06 1.21 12.13
CA SER A 92 -1.80 -0.06 12.07
C SER A 92 -3.24 0.22 11.65
N GLY A 93 -3.52 0.26 10.34
CA GLY A 93 -4.88 0.27 9.79
C GLY A 93 -5.17 1.29 8.68
N THR A 94 -4.21 2.08 8.25
CA THR A 94 -4.34 2.94 7.06
C THR A 94 -3.61 2.30 5.88
N LEU A 95 -4.00 2.67 4.65
CA LEU A 95 -3.29 2.21 3.44
C LEU A 95 -1.93 2.91 3.26
N PHE A 96 -1.65 3.91 4.09
CA PHE A 96 -0.38 4.61 4.12
C PHE A 96 0.58 3.86 5.05
N LEU A 97 1.61 3.24 4.48
CA LEU A 97 2.72 2.65 5.23
C LEU A 97 4.01 3.26 4.67
N MET A 98 4.61 4.19 5.41
CA MET A 98 6.01 4.61 5.16
C MET A 98 6.91 3.66 5.95
N SER A 99 7.62 2.78 5.23
CA SER A 99 8.86 2.16 5.71
C SER A 99 10.05 3.08 5.45
#